data_AF-A0A819DJ17-F1
#
_entry.id   AF-A0A819DJ17-F1
#
_cell.length_a   1.000
_cell.length_b   1.000
_cell.length_c   1.000
_cell.angle_alpha   90.00
_cell.angle_beta   90.00
_cell.angle_gamma   90.00
#
_symmetry.space_group_name_H-M   'P 1'
#
loop_
_entity.id
_entity.type
_entity.pdbx_description
1 polymer ?
#
loop_
_entity_poly.entity_id
_entity_poly.type
_entity_poly.pdbx_seq_one_letter_code
_entity_poly.pdbx_strand_id
1 'polypeptide(L)'
;MARMLLDISQLPQGVLTYTNKRFFDFIEGFCGKDEADLLSIQAIRSVDSFLFIEDVYSIFTVDSEDVIEIQTRCAFKNRNGTFTVKPGIKSSLNYVLSLLKEMKKEAIKQKKNHLVSTPLIVSTTLVNGVDSSSIDTVISPFISKKNEAEHNEFITTSIEQWFVQNTSAINFRNINFVCGIDYHLKFSPSLDKVEVLCSCGSTSSLVLAESDNFKVRVFNKLIVSKCIHFELLE
;
A
#
# COMPACT_ATOMS: atom_id res chain seq x y z
N MET A 1 -11.11 -0.61 -33.92
CA MET A 1 -11.81 -0.48 -32.62
C MET A 1 -11.87 1.00 -32.28
N ALA A 2 -13.07 1.55 -32.07
CA ALA A 2 -13.21 2.94 -31.65
C ALA A 2 -12.61 3.12 -30.24
N ARG A 3 -11.77 4.15 -30.03
CA ARG A 3 -11.33 4.53 -28.69
C ARG A 3 -12.52 5.12 -27.97
N MET A 4 -13.01 4.42 -26.95
CA MET A 4 -14.01 4.96 -26.04
C MET A 4 -13.35 6.11 -25.27
N LEU A 5 -13.86 7.33 -25.43
CA LEU A 5 -13.39 8.49 -24.67
C LEU A 5 -13.81 8.30 -23.21
N LEU A 6 -12.82 8.20 -22.33
CA LEU A 6 -13.03 8.09 -20.90
C LEU A 6 -13.21 9.49 -20.32
N ASP A 7 -14.37 9.74 -19.73
CA ASP A 7 -14.67 10.99 -19.04
C ASP A 7 -14.34 10.86 -17.54
N ILE A 8 -13.10 11.18 -17.19
CA ILE A 8 -12.65 11.13 -15.79
C ILE A 8 -13.27 12.21 -14.90
N SER A 9 -14.01 13.18 -15.47
CA SER A 9 -14.68 14.24 -14.69
C SER A 9 -15.85 13.70 -13.85
N GLN A 10 -16.34 12.50 -14.17
CA GLN A 10 -17.37 11.80 -13.42
C GLN A 10 -16.88 11.23 -12.09
N LEU A 11 -15.56 11.14 -11.90
CA LEU A 11 -14.98 10.61 -10.68
C LEU A 11 -14.92 11.68 -9.57
N PRO A 12 -15.27 11.34 -8.31
CA PRO A 12 -15.13 12.25 -7.18
C PRO A 12 -13.69 12.71 -6.95
N GLN A 13 -13.54 13.94 -6.44
CA GLN A 13 -12.23 14.43 -6.02
C GLN A 13 -11.65 13.53 -4.91
N GLY A 14 -10.38 13.14 -5.09
CA GLY A 14 -9.67 12.29 -4.13
C GLY A 14 -10.07 10.82 -4.13
N VAL A 15 -10.85 10.34 -5.11
CA VAL A 15 -11.28 8.92 -5.19
C VAL A 15 -10.13 7.93 -5.10
N LEU A 16 -8.93 8.30 -5.59
CA LEU A 16 -7.72 7.46 -5.53
C LEU A 16 -7.26 7.13 -4.10
N THR A 17 -7.81 7.80 -3.07
CA THR A 17 -7.50 7.57 -1.65
C THR A 17 -8.59 6.77 -0.93
N TYR A 18 -9.64 6.33 -1.62
CA TYR A 18 -10.78 5.68 -0.98
C TYR A 18 -10.42 4.27 -0.52
N THR A 19 -10.78 3.97 0.72
CA THR A 19 -10.57 2.68 1.41
C THR A 19 -11.83 2.27 2.19
N ASN A 20 -11.92 0.98 2.50
CA ASN A 20 -12.96 0.34 3.29
C ASN A 20 -14.37 0.80 2.89
N LYS A 21 -15.17 1.27 3.86
CA LYS A 21 -16.55 1.70 3.65
C LYS A 21 -16.66 2.73 2.53
N ARG A 22 -15.77 3.73 2.48
CA ARG A 22 -15.81 4.79 1.46
C ARG A 22 -15.56 4.25 0.06
N PHE A 23 -14.72 3.23 -0.05
CA PHE A 23 -14.50 2.52 -1.32
C PHE A 23 -15.76 1.76 -1.74
N PHE A 24 -16.38 0.99 -0.84
CA PHE A 24 -17.60 0.24 -1.15
C PHE A 24 -18.79 1.15 -1.46
N ASP A 25 -19.01 2.22 -0.69
CA ASP A 25 -20.04 3.22 -0.96
C ASP A 25 -19.87 3.83 -2.37
N PHE A 26 -18.62 4.07 -2.78
CA PHE A 26 -18.32 4.57 -4.13
C PHE A 26 -18.67 3.54 -5.22
N ILE A 27 -18.26 2.28 -5.05
CA ILE A 27 -18.57 1.23 -6.04
C ILE A 27 -20.07 0.96 -6.10
N GLU A 28 -20.77 0.95 -4.96
CA GLU A 28 -22.22 0.77 -4.91
C GLU A 28 -22.95 1.92 -5.62
N GLY A 29 -22.53 3.16 -5.38
CA GLY A 29 -23.11 4.33 -6.03
C GLY A 29 -22.79 4.44 -7.52
N PHE A 30 -21.64 3.92 -7.96
CA PHE A 30 -21.17 4.07 -9.35
C PHE A 30 -21.52 2.87 -10.25
N CYS A 31 -21.43 1.65 -9.72
CA CYS A 31 -21.63 0.41 -10.47
C CYS A 31 -22.91 -0.31 -10.04
N GLY A 32 -23.23 -0.27 -8.74
CA GLY A 32 -24.34 -1.01 -8.17
C GLY A 32 -23.91 -1.88 -6.99
N LYS A 33 -24.91 -2.33 -6.22
CA LYS A 33 -24.68 -3.13 -5.01
C LYS A 33 -24.03 -4.48 -5.29
N ASP A 34 -24.41 -5.15 -6.37
CA ASP A 34 -23.87 -6.46 -6.73
C ASP A 34 -22.36 -6.38 -7.02
N GLU A 35 -21.90 -5.32 -7.68
CA GLU A 35 -20.48 -5.04 -7.90
C GLU A 35 -19.73 -4.75 -6.60
N ALA A 36 -20.31 -3.98 -5.68
CA ALA A 36 -19.70 -3.68 -4.39
C ALA A 36 -19.55 -4.95 -3.53
N ASP A 37 -20.60 -5.78 -3.48
CA ASP A 37 -20.57 -7.06 -2.77
C ASP A 37 -19.53 -8.01 -3.38
N LEU A 38 -19.41 -8.05 -4.71
CA LEU A 38 -18.42 -8.86 -5.42
C LEU A 38 -16.97 -8.48 -5.08
N LEU A 39 -16.69 -7.19 -4.87
CA LEU A 39 -15.36 -6.75 -4.43
C LEU A 39 -15.15 -7.02 -2.93
N SER A 40 -16.20 -6.86 -2.12
CA SER A 40 -16.16 -7.08 -0.67
C SER A 40 -15.82 -8.52 -0.30
N ILE A 41 -16.46 -9.50 -0.94
CA ILE A 41 -16.21 -10.93 -0.67
C ILE A 41 -14.79 -11.35 -1.05
N GLN A 42 -14.16 -10.66 -2.01
CA GLN A 42 -12.77 -10.87 -2.40
C GLN A 42 -11.77 -10.09 -1.53
N ALA A 43 -12.26 -9.42 -0.48
CA ALA A 43 -11.47 -8.54 0.38
C ALA A 43 -10.74 -7.40 -0.37
N ILE A 44 -11.27 -6.98 -1.52
CA ILE A 44 -10.76 -5.82 -2.26
C ILE A 44 -11.32 -4.57 -1.59
N ARG A 45 -10.54 -3.96 -0.70
CA ARG A 45 -11.01 -2.90 0.22
C ARG A 45 -10.51 -1.50 -0.13
N SER A 46 -9.86 -1.30 -1.27
CA SER A 46 -9.35 0.02 -1.65
C SER A 46 -9.26 0.19 -3.15
N VAL A 47 -9.24 1.45 -3.60
CA VAL A 47 -8.96 1.77 -5.02
C VAL A 47 -7.61 1.23 -5.45
N ASP A 48 -6.60 1.27 -4.58
CA ASP A 48 -5.26 0.80 -4.94
C ASP A 48 -5.26 -0.72 -5.15
N SER A 49 -5.80 -1.51 -4.21
CA SER A 49 -5.97 -2.97 -4.37
C SER A 49 -6.78 -3.32 -5.62
N PHE A 50 -7.85 -2.56 -5.89
CA PHE A 50 -8.69 -2.77 -7.07
C PHE A 50 -7.96 -2.44 -8.38
N LEU A 51 -7.02 -1.50 -8.38
CA LEU A 51 -6.21 -1.18 -9.56
C LEU A 51 -5.16 -2.26 -9.89
N PHE A 52 -4.72 -3.01 -8.88
CA PHE A 52 -3.67 -4.02 -8.99
C PHE A 52 -4.19 -5.45 -9.23
N ILE A 53 -5.48 -5.68 -9.06
CA ILE A 53 -6.04 -7.01 -9.30
C ILE A 53 -5.98 -7.39 -10.79
N GLU A 54 -5.55 -8.62 -11.06
CA GLU A 54 -5.44 -9.16 -12.42
C GLU A 54 -6.82 -9.54 -12.99
N ASP A 55 -7.59 -10.30 -12.20
CA ASP A 55 -8.92 -10.78 -12.59
C ASP A 55 -9.90 -10.80 -11.41
N VAL A 56 -10.79 -9.80 -11.38
CA VAL A 56 -11.90 -9.68 -10.42
C VAL A 56 -12.91 -10.82 -10.54
N TYR A 57 -12.95 -11.50 -11.69
CA TYR A 57 -13.94 -12.55 -12.00
C TYR A 57 -13.42 -13.95 -11.70
N SER A 58 -12.18 -14.08 -11.21
CA SER A 58 -11.59 -15.37 -10.85
C SER A 58 -12.38 -16.10 -9.75
N ILE A 59 -13.06 -15.35 -8.86
CA ILE A 59 -13.93 -15.87 -7.79
C ILE A 59 -15.10 -16.74 -8.31
N PHE A 60 -15.50 -16.60 -9.58
CA PHE A 60 -16.57 -17.42 -10.17
C PHE A 60 -16.12 -18.85 -10.52
N THR A 61 -14.83 -19.14 -10.41
CA THR A 61 -14.29 -20.50 -10.56
C THR A 61 -14.14 -21.24 -9.22
N VAL A 62 -14.34 -20.54 -8.10
CA VAL A 62 -14.25 -21.10 -6.76
C VAL A 62 -15.52 -21.89 -6.43
N ASP A 63 -15.34 -23.15 -6.05
CA ASP A 63 -16.40 -24.03 -5.54
C ASP A 63 -16.46 -23.91 -4.01
N SER A 64 -17.23 -22.93 -3.52
CA SER A 64 -17.47 -22.71 -2.09
C SER A 64 -18.89 -22.20 -1.87
N GLU A 65 -19.54 -22.66 -0.80
CA GLU A 65 -20.88 -22.18 -0.42
C GLU A 65 -20.90 -20.68 -0.15
N ASP A 66 -19.80 -20.12 0.36
CA ASP A 66 -19.66 -18.70 0.66
C ASP A 66 -19.81 -17.80 -0.58
N VAL A 67 -19.48 -18.32 -1.77
CA VAL A 67 -19.50 -17.55 -3.02
C VAL A 67 -20.73 -17.85 -3.89
N ILE A 68 -21.53 -18.87 -3.57
CA ILE A 68 -22.69 -19.25 -4.39
C ILE A 68 -23.68 -18.10 -4.51
N GLU A 69 -23.96 -17.39 -3.43
CA GLU A 69 -24.92 -16.28 -3.44
C GLU A 69 -24.48 -15.21 -4.44
N ILE A 70 -23.23 -14.73 -4.36
CA ILE A 70 -22.73 -13.70 -5.26
C ILE A 70 -22.62 -14.22 -6.71
N GLN A 71 -22.28 -15.50 -6.90
CA GLN A 71 -22.25 -16.11 -8.22
C GLN A 71 -23.63 -16.11 -8.88
N THR A 72 -24.69 -16.42 -8.13
CA THR A 72 -26.07 -16.40 -8.66
C THR A 72 -26.56 -14.99 -8.98
N ARG A 73 -26.14 -13.98 -8.21
CA ARG A 73 -26.49 -12.57 -8.48
C ARG A 73 -25.73 -12.00 -9.67
N CYS A 74 -24.45 -12.32 -9.81
CA CYS A 74 -23.57 -11.68 -10.79
C CYS A 74 -23.32 -12.48 -12.07
N ALA A 75 -23.72 -13.76 -12.13
CA ALA A 75 -23.49 -14.64 -13.28
C ALA A 75 -24.73 -15.45 -13.68
N PHE A 76 -24.68 -16.02 -14.88
CA PHE A 76 -25.58 -17.07 -15.34
C PHE A 76 -24.96 -18.43 -15.05
N LYS A 77 -25.72 -19.32 -14.40
CA LYS A 77 -25.31 -20.72 -14.23
C LYS A 77 -25.58 -21.49 -15.53
N ASN A 78 -24.53 -22.05 -16.11
CA ASN A 78 -24.61 -22.88 -17.31
C ASN A 78 -25.09 -24.30 -16.97
N ARG A 79 -25.55 -25.06 -17.98
CA ARG A 79 -26.04 -26.44 -17.79
C ARG A 79 -24.99 -27.41 -17.23
N ASN A 80 -23.71 -27.15 -17.49
CA ASN A 80 -22.57 -27.93 -16.99
C ASN A 80 -22.14 -27.53 -15.56
N GLY A 81 -22.86 -26.61 -14.91
CA GLY A 81 -22.54 -26.15 -13.56
C GLY A 81 -21.59 -24.96 -13.48
N THR A 82 -20.96 -24.54 -14.59
CA THR A 82 -20.06 -23.37 -14.58
C THR A 82 -20.83 -22.05 -14.59
N PHE A 83 -20.16 -20.96 -14.22
CA PHE A 83 -20.75 -19.63 -14.19
C PHE A 83 -20.20 -18.72 -15.31
N THR A 84 -21.08 -17.98 -15.96
CA THR A 84 -20.74 -16.94 -16.95
C THR A 84 -21.14 -15.57 -16.40
N VAL A 85 -20.18 -14.69 -16.13
CA VAL A 85 -20.46 -13.34 -15.59
C VAL A 85 -21.40 -12.55 -16.50
N LYS A 86 -22.41 -11.91 -15.90
CA LYS A 86 -23.36 -11.07 -16.62
C LYS A 86 -22.60 -9.93 -17.33
N PRO A 87 -22.86 -9.68 -18.63
CA PRO A 87 -22.15 -8.63 -19.37
C PRO A 87 -22.23 -7.24 -18.72
N GLY A 88 -23.35 -6.91 -18.07
CA GLY A 88 -23.55 -5.66 -17.33
C GLY A 88 -22.50 -5.48 -16.23
N ILE A 89 -22.42 -6.43 -15.29
CA ILE A 89 -21.43 -6.48 -14.20
C ILE A 89 -20.00 -6.37 -14.72
N LYS A 90 -19.68 -7.11 -15.80
CA LYS A 90 -18.35 -7.07 -16.40
C LYS A 90 -18.03 -5.69 -16.99
N SER A 91 -19.01 -5.08 -17.66
CA SER A 91 -18.83 -3.79 -18.30
C SER A 91 -18.71 -2.63 -17.29
N SER A 92 -19.53 -2.64 -16.22
CA SER A 92 -19.53 -1.60 -15.18
C SER A 92 -18.18 -1.58 -14.43
N LEU A 93 -17.72 -2.74 -13.95
CA LEU A 93 -16.44 -2.85 -13.25
C LEU A 93 -15.24 -2.51 -14.13
N ASN A 94 -15.21 -3.00 -15.38
CA ASN A 94 -14.14 -2.68 -16.31
C ASN A 94 -14.11 -1.18 -16.66
N TYR A 95 -15.28 -0.55 -16.74
CA TYR A 95 -15.39 0.87 -17.02
C TYR A 95 -14.85 1.72 -15.86
N VAL A 96 -15.30 1.48 -14.62
CA VAL A 96 -14.77 2.21 -13.46
C VAL A 96 -13.27 1.97 -13.25
N LEU A 97 -12.80 0.74 -13.47
CA LEU A 97 -11.38 0.41 -13.41
C LEU A 97 -10.58 1.20 -14.45
N SER A 98 -11.12 1.37 -15.66
CA SER A 98 -10.48 2.16 -16.71
C SER A 98 -10.44 3.65 -16.37
N LEU A 99 -11.51 4.20 -15.81
CA LEU A 99 -11.55 5.58 -15.33
C LEU A 99 -10.51 5.83 -14.22
N LEU A 100 -10.45 4.95 -13.22
CA LEU A 100 -9.50 5.05 -12.10
C LEU A 100 -8.04 4.94 -12.59
N LYS A 101 -7.76 4.04 -13.54
CA LYS A 101 -6.43 3.91 -14.18
C LYS A 101 -6.04 5.20 -14.88
N GLU A 102 -6.95 5.81 -15.62
CA GLU A 102 -6.66 7.06 -16.34
C GLU A 102 -6.45 8.24 -15.36
N MET A 103 -7.27 8.35 -14.32
CA MET A 103 -7.09 9.36 -13.28
C MET A 103 -5.74 9.21 -12.54
N LYS A 104 -5.31 7.98 -12.23
CA LYS A 104 -4.00 7.71 -11.61
C LYS A 104 -2.85 8.16 -12.53
N LYS A 105 -2.96 7.94 -13.85
CA LYS A 105 -1.96 8.43 -14.81
C LYS A 105 -1.89 9.96 -14.84
N GLU A 106 -3.03 10.64 -14.89
CA GLU A 106 -3.08 12.11 -14.89
C GLU A 106 -2.48 12.70 -13.60
N ALA A 107 -2.79 12.11 -12.44
CA ALA A 107 -2.20 12.52 -11.17
C ALA A 107 -0.65 12.38 -11.16
N ILE A 108 -0.12 11.33 -11.78
CA ILE A 108 1.35 11.13 -11.91
C ILE A 108 1.96 12.18 -12.85
N LYS A 109 1.29 12.51 -13.98
CA LYS A 109 1.77 13.55 -14.92
C LYS A 109 1.83 14.92 -14.24
N GLN A 110 0.81 15.30 -13.49
CA GLN A 110 0.77 16.58 -12.79
C GLN A 110 1.89 16.73 -11.75
N LYS A 111 2.20 15.66 -11.01
CA LYS A 111 3.33 15.66 -10.05
C LYS A 111 4.68 15.90 -10.72
N LYS A 112 4.90 15.35 -11.93
CA LYS A 112 6.15 15.57 -12.68
C LYS A 112 6.33 17.03 -13.10
N ASN A 113 5.25 17.69 -13.52
CA ASN A 113 5.32 19.09 -13.94
C ASN A 113 5.59 20.04 -12.76
N HIS A 114 5.13 19.71 -11.55
CA HIS A 114 5.34 20.54 -10.37
C HIS A 114 6.76 20.50 -9.80
N LEU A 115 7.53 19.44 -10.08
CA LEU A 115 8.90 19.28 -9.57
C LEU A 115 9.97 20.07 -10.35
N VAL A 116 9.63 20.63 -11.52
CA VAL A 116 10.59 21.30 -12.41
C VAL A 116 10.75 22.80 -12.10
N SER A 117 9.99 23.36 -11.14
CA SER A 117 9.90 24.84 -10.97
C SER A 117 10.42 25.40 -9.64
N THR A 118 11.19 24.66 -8.85
CA THR A 118 11.75 25.21 -7.59
C THR A 118 13.22 25.60 -7.77
N PRO A 119 13.57 26.89 -7.88
CA PRO A 119 14.97 27.31 -7.79
C PRO A 119 15.49 27.02 -6.39
N LEU A 120 16.64 26.34 -6.33
CA LEU A 120 17.32 25.96 -5.10
C LEU A 120 17.80 27.24 -4.38
N ILE A 121 17.07 27.72 -3.37
CA ILE A 121 17.57 28.75 -2.46
C ILE A 121 18.27 28.02 -1.31
N VAL A 122 19.59 27.94 -1.40
CA VAL A 122 20.46 27.48 -0.32
C VAL A 122 20.41 28.51 0.80
N SER A 123 19.65 28.24 1.86
CA SER A 123 19.72 29.01 3.11
C SER A 123 20.51 28.20 4.14
N THR A 124 21.81 28.49 4.21
CA THR A 124 22.70 28.04 5.28
C THR A 124 22.32 28.75 6.57
N THR A 125 21.71 28.03 7.52
CA THR A 125 21.53 28.53 8.89
C THR A 125 22.26 27.58 9.84
N LEU A 126 23.43 28.03 10.31
CA LEU A 126 24.17 27.45 11.41
C LEU A 126 23.40 27.71 12.70
N VAL A 127 22.98 26.64 13.40
CA VAL A 127 22.44 26.75 14.76
C VAL A 127 23.21 25.79 15.66
N ASN A 128 24.06 26.37 16.52
CA ASN A 128 24.61 25.70 17.69
C ASN A 128 23.51 25.61 18.76
N GLY A 129 23.36 24.46 19.39
CA GLY A 129 22.42 24.29 20.50
C GLY A 129 22.55 22.93 21.18
N VAL A 130 23.31 22.92 22.26
CA VAL A 130 23.47 21.84 23.24
C VAL A 130 22.14 21.64 23.97
N ASP A 131 21.69 20.38 24.15
CA ASP A 131 21.28 19.89 25.47
C ASP A 131 21.01 18.38 25.54
N SER A 132 21.36 17.85 26.71
CA SER A 132 21.44 16.43 27.06
C SER A 132 20.11 15.88 27.56
N SER A 133 19.71 14.69 27.09
CA SER A 133 18.84 13.80 27.87
C SER A 133 19.08 12.34 27.48
N SER A 134 19.32 11.53 28.50
CA SER A 134 19.74 10.13 28.52
C SER A 134 18.72 9.19 27.85
N ILE A 135 19.19 8.39 26.89
CA ILE A 135 18.47 7.23 26.35
C ILE A 135 19.45 6.06 26.35
N ASP A 136 19.01 4.93 26.92
CA ASP A 136 19.75 3.68 27.03
C ASP A 136 20.33 3.25 25.68
N THR A 137 21.65 3.13 25.66
CA THR A 137 22.43 2.80 24.48
C THR A 137 22.57 1.28 24.41
N VAL A 138 21.78 0.64 23.54
CA VAL A 138 22.09 -0.71 23.07
C VAL A 138 23.37 -0.60 22.23
N ILE A 139 24.46 -1.16 22.74
CA ILE A 139 25.76 -1.18 22.08
C ILE A 139 25.63 -2.06 20.83
N SER A 140 25.58 -1.42 19.66
CA SER A 140 25.60 -2.11 18.37
C SER A 140 27.06 -2.36 17.95
N PRO A 141 27.39 -3.54 17.38
CA PRO A 141 28.76 -3.85 16.97
C PRO A 141 29.23 -2.95 15.83
N PHE A 142 30.51 -2.58 15.87
CA PHE A 142 31.21 -1.75 14.90
C PHE A 142 31.29 -2.47 13.54
N ILE A 143 30.75 -1.86 12.47
CA ILE A 143 30.69 -2.48 11.14
C ILE A 143 31.71 -1.80 10.20
N SER A 144 32.82 -2.48 9.94
CA SER A 144 33.70 -2.22 8.79
C SER A 144 32.91 -2.40 7.48
N LYS A 145 33.22 -1.62 6.43
CA LYS A 145 32.59 -1.64 5.08
C LYS A 145 32.25 -3.07 4.61
N LYS A 146 31.03 -3.50 4.91
CA LYS A 146 30.45 -4.75 4.44
C LYS A 146 30.15 -4.63 2.94
N ASN A 147 30.13 -5.75 2.23
CA ASN A 147 29.57 -5.76 0.88
C ASN A 147 28.06 -5.44 0.95
N GLU A 148 27.49 -4.97 -0.16
CA GLU A 148 26.09 -4.53 -0.22
C GLU A 148 25.11 -5.62 0.26
N ALA A 149 25.39 -6.89 -0.04
CA ALA A 149 24.55 -8.01 0.36
C ALA A 149 24.52 -8.20 1.88
N GLU A 150 25.68 -8.20 2.54
CA GLU A 150 25.80 -8.28 4.00
C GLU A 150 25.19 -7.07 4.70
N HIS A 151 25.22 -5.89 4.06
CA HIS A 151 24.56 -4.69 4.57
C HIS A 151 23.03 -4.82 4.50
N ASN A 152 22.49 -5.26 3.37
CA ASN A 152 21.05 -5.45 3.19
C ASN A 152 20.51 -6.55 4.12
N GLU A 153 21.26 -7.64 4.28
CA GLU A 153 20.93 -8.73 5.22
C GLU A 153 20.92 -8.24 6.67
N PHE A 154 21.94 -7.46 7.06
CA PHE A 154 22.00 -6.89 8.41
C PHE A 154 20.81 -5.97 8.70
N ILE A 155 20.42 -5.11 7.74
CA ILE A 155 19.27 -4.21 7.92
C ILE A 155 17.98 -4.99 8.01
N THR A 156 17.77 -5.96 7.12
CA THR A 156 16.59 -6.80 7.10
C THR A 156 16.43 -7.52 8.44
N THR A 157 17.51 -8.15 8.91
CA THR A 157 17.55 -8.83 10.22
C THR A 157 17.28 -7.87 11.37
N SER A 158 17.83 -6.65 11.33
CA SER A 158 17.62 -5.65 12.39
C SER A 158 16.17 -5.18 12.45
N ILE A 159 15.52 -5.01 11.30
CA ILE A 159 14.10 -4.64 11.20
C ILE A 159 13.22 -5.77 11.72
N GLU A 160 13.49 -7.00 11.31
CA GLU A 160 12.74 -8.19 11.76
C GLU A 160 12.89 -8.42 13.28
N GLN A 161 14.12 -8.31 13.80
CA GLN A 161 14.36 -8.39 15.24
C GLN A 161 13.63 -7.28 16.00
N TRP A 162 13.60 -6.06 15.47
CA TRP A 162 12.84 -4.97 16.08
C TRP A 162 11.34 -5.29 16.14
N PHE A 163 10.75 -5.84 15.07
CA PHE A 163 9.36 -6.28 15.08
C PHE A 163 9.09 -7.33 16.17
N VAL A 164 9.96 -8.35 16.26
CA VAL A 164 9.84 -9.41 17.29
C VAL A 164 9.93 -8.82 18.70
N GLN A 165 10.90 -7.94 18.95
CA GLN A 165 11.11 -7.32 20.27
C GLN A 165 9.98 -6.39 20.69
N ASN A 166 9.29 -5.76 19.72
CA ASN A 166 8.21 -4.82 19.98
C ASN A 166 6.82 -5.44 19.78
N THR A 167 6.72 -6.76 19.55
CA THR A 167 5.45 -7.45 19.31
C THR A 167 4.47 -7.34 20.48
N SER A 168 4.95 -7.19 21.72
CA SER A 168 4.10 -7.01 22.90
C SER A 168 3.65 -5.56 23.12
N ALA A 169 4.46 -4.60 22.68
CA ALA A 169 4.19 -3.16 22.83
C ALA A 169 3.29 -2.63 21.71
N ILE A 170 3.43 -3.21 20.51
CA ILE A 170 2.56 -2.95 19.37
C ILE A 170 1.46 -4.00 19.46
N ASN A 171 0.21 -3.60 19.69
CA ASN A 171 -0.92 -4.49 19.96
C ASN A 171 -1.36 -5.30 18.71
N PHE A 172 -0.41 -5.90 17.99
CA PHE A 172 -0.62 -6.75 16.84
C PHE A 172 -1.47 -7.95 17.28
N ARG A 173 -2.77 -7.88 17.06
CA ARG A 173 -3.65 -9.04 17.21
C ARG A 173 -3.25 -10.09 16.17
N ASN A 174 -2.33 -10.99 16.51
CA ASN A 174 -1.96 -12.18 15.75
C ASN A 174 -1.44 -11.94 14.31
N ILE A 175 -0.91 -10.75 13.98
CA ILE A 175 -0.34 -10.50 12.65
C ILE A 175 1.18 -10.75 12.70
N ASN A 176 1.61 -11.83 12.07
CA ASN A 176 3.02 -12.03 11.75
C ASN A 176 3.36 -11.17 10.52
N PHE A 177 4.12 -10.10 10.70
CA PHE A 177 4.62 -9.31 9.56
C PHE A 177 5.73 -10.07 8.84
N VAL A 178 5.47 -10.46 7.61
CA VAL A 178 6.43 -11.19 6.77
C VAL A 178 6.99 -10.26 5.71
N CYS A 179 8.32 -10.10 5.70
CA CYS A 179 9.03 -9.38 4.65
C CYS A 179 8.77 -10.05 3.28
N GLY A 180 8.41 -9.26 2.27
CA GLY A 180 8.02 -9.73 0.94
C GLY A 180 6.52 -10.01 0.77
N ILE A 181 5.74 -10.05 1.86
CA ILE A 181 4.28 -10.22 1.82
C ILE A 181 3.59 -8.94 2.32
N ASP A 182 3.85 -8.57 3.58
CA ASP A 182 3.18 -7.43 4.22
C ASP A 182 3.90 -6.11 3.97
N TYR A 183 5.22 -6.20 3.74
CA TYR A 183 6.07 -5.07 3.41
C TYR A 183 7.26 -5.47 2.55
N HIS A 184 7.81 -4.52 1.81
CA HIS A 184 9.05 -4.64 1.05
C HIS A 184 10.06 -3.60 1.54
N LEU A 185 11.33 -3.99 1.55
CA LEU A 185 12.43 -3.06 1.80
C LEU A 185 13.03 -2.62 0.48
N LYS A 186 13.22 -1.31 0.32
CA LYS A 186 13.90 -0.72 -0.81
C LYS A 186 15.07 0.11 -0.33
N PHE A 187 16.26 -0.34 -0.69
CA PHE A 187 17.52 0.28 -0.30
C PHE A 187 17.88 1.40 -1.29
N SER A 188 18.33 2.53 -0.75
CA SER A 188 18.89 3.61 -1.55
C SER A 188 20.23 3.17 -2.15
N PRO A 189 20.57 3.57 -3.40
CA PRO A 189 21.89 3.27 -3.99
C PRO A 189 23.07 3.79 -3.16
N SER A 190 22.87 4.86 -2.40
CA SER A 190 23.86 5.42 -1.49
C SER A 190 23.96 4.71 -0.14
N LEU A 191 23.11 3.71 0.12
CA LEU A 191 23.04 2.95 1.37
C LEU A 191 22.95 3.85 2.61
N ASP A 192 22.32 5.01 2.47
CA ASP A 192 22.08 6.01 3.52
C ASP A 192 20.59 6.08 3.91
N LYS A 193 19.74 5.34 3.18
CA LYS A 193 18.30 5.35 3.34
C LYS A 193 17.71 3.99 2.99
N VAL A 194 16.76 3.54 3.81
CA VAL A 194 15.93 2.36 3.54
C VAL A 194 14.47 2.75 3.58
N GLU A 195 13.74 2.42 2.53
CA GLU A 195 12.29 2.63 2.44
C GLU A 195 11.58 1.32 2.78
N VAL A 196 10.73 1.35 3.80
CA VAL A 196 9.79 0.27 4.13
C VAL A 196 8.48 0.58 3.40
N LEU A 197 8.11 -0.27 2.46
CA LEU A 197 6.93 -0.18 1.62
C LEU A 197 5.90 -1.19 2.10
N CYS A 198 4.83 -0.77 2.77
CA CYS A 198 3.74 -1.66 3.12
C CYS A 198 2.95 -2.08 1.87
N SER A 199 2.35 -3.27 1.89
CA SER A 199 1.43 -3.77 0.86
C SER A 199 0.24 -2.85 0.56
N CYS A 200 -0.15 -1.97 1.50
CA CYS A 200 -1.15 -0.93 1.25
C CYS A 200 -0.61 0.31 0.50
N GLY A 201 0.66 0.32 0.12
CA GLY A 201 1.33 1.43 -0.55
C GLY A 201 1.91 2.51 0.38
N SER A 202 1.68 2.40 1.70
CA SER A 202 2.29 3.31 2.67
C SER A 202 3.80 3.12 2.71
N THR A 203 4.54 4.22 2.62
CA THR A 203 6.01 4.20 2.62
C THR A 203 6.54 4.93 3.83
N SER A 204 7.47 4.30 4.55
CA SER A 204 8.25 4.94 5.61
C SER A 204 9.73 4.90 5.27
N SER A 205 10.42 6.00 5.47
CA SER A 205 11.86 6.10 5.22
C SER A 205 12.63 6.07 6.53
N LEU A 206 13.64 5.21 6.57
CA LEU A 206 14.64 5.13 7.61
C LEU A 206 15.89 5.77 7.05
N VAL A 207 16.34 6.85 7.70
CA VAL A 207 17.59 7.53 7.33
C VAL A 207 18.69 7.01 8.24
N LEU A 208 19.83 6.67 7.64
CA LEU A 208 21.02 6.23 8.34
C LEU A 208 21.78 7.46 8.83
N ALA A 209 22.12 7.48 10.12
CA ALA A 209 22.94 8.54 10.68
C ALA A 209 24.41 8.32 10.28
N GLU A 210 25.16 9.39 10.04
CA GLU A 210 26.54 9.39 9.52
C GLU A 210 27.60 8.71 10.42
N SER A 211 27.22 8.26 11.61
CA SER A 211 28.03 7.39 12.45
C SER A 211 27.51 5.96 12.26
N ASP A 212 28.36 4.97 12.00
CA ASP A 212 28.10 3.53 11.74
C ASP A 212 27.14 2.78 12.70
N ASN A 213 26.46 3.48 13.60
CA ASN A 213 25.40 3.03 14.46
C ASN A 213 24.01 3.26 13.84
N PHE A 214 23.27 2.16 13.68
CA PHE A 214 21.86 2.18 13.35
C PHE A 214 21.06 2.83 14.48
N LYS A 215 20.68 4.09 14.28
CA LYS A 215 19.63 4.70 15.10
C LYS A 215 18.32 4.56 14.37
N VAL A 216 17.61 3.46 14.67
CA VAL A 216 16.18 3.32 14.36
C VAL A 216 15.41 4.31 15.24
N ARG A 217 15.52 5.61 14.94
CA ARG A 217 14.98 6.66 15.79
C ARG A 217 13.46 6.79 15.71
N VAL A 218 12.82 6.23 14.68
CA VAL A 218 11.41 6.54 14.37
C VAL A 218 10.66 5.41 13.65
N PHE A 219 10.88 4.13 13.97
CA PHE A 219 10.03 3.06 13.40
C PHE A 219 8.58 3.19 13.89
N ASN A 220 8.40 3.44 15.19
CA ASN A 220 7.09 3.50 15.85
C ASN A 220 6.19 4.66 15.39
N LYS A 221 6.76 5.82 15.04
CA LYS A 221 5.95 7.01 14.72
C LYS A 221 5.56 7.15 13.25
N LEU A 222 6.27 6.49 12.33
CA LEU A 222 6.12 6.72 10.89
C LEU A 222 5.26 5.67 10.18
N ILE A 223 5.38 4.40 10.58
CA ILE A 223 4.62 3.31 9.97
C ILE A 223 3.21 3.23 10.59
N VAL A 224 3.13 3.36 11.91
CA VAL A 224 1.87 3.16 12.65
C VAL A 224 0.85 4.27 12.35
N SER A 225 1.28 5.51 12.18
CA SER A 225 0.36 6.65 12.01
C SER A 225 -0.12 6.88 10.58
N LYS A 226 0.32 6.09 9.59
CA LYS A 226 0.02 6.32 8.17
C LYS A 226 -0.44 5.09 7.42
N CYS A 227 -0.20 3.90 7.98
CA CYS A 227 -0.57 2.66 7.34
C CYS A 227 -1.86 2.12 7.97
N ILE A 228 -2.90 1.94 7.17
CA ILE A 228 -4.21 1.44 7.62
C ILE A 228 -4.14 0.01 8.22
N HIS A 229 -3.12 -0.77 7.85
CA HIS A 229 -2.84 -2.08 8.47
C HIS A 229 -2.26 -1.94 9.89
N PHE A 230 -1.65 -0.80 10.23
CA PHE A 230 -1.11 -0.51 11.55
C PHE A 230 -2.01 0.44 12.37
N GLU A 231 -2.89 1.20 11.73
CA GLU A 231 -3.84 2.14 12.36
C GLU A 231 -5.02 1.41 13.04
N LEU A 232 -5.31 0.16 12.65
CA LEU A 232 -6.33 -0.70 13.28
C LEU A 232 -5.94 -1.27 14.66
N LEU A 233 -4.94 -0.67 15.32
CA LEU A 233 -4.30 -1.22 16.53
C LEU A 233 -4.33 -0.28 17.76
N GLU A 234 -5.01 0.87 17.67
CA GLU A 234 -5.42 1.68 18.83
C GLU A 234 -6.84 1.32 19.29
#